data_AF-A0A1D2MF78-F1
#
_entry.id   AF-A0A1D2MF78-F1
#
_cell.length_a   1.000
_cell.length_b   1.000
_cell.length_c   1.000
_cell.angle_alpha   90.00
_cell.angle_beta   90.00
_cell.angle_gamma   90.00
#
_symmetry.space_group_name_H-M   'P 1'
#
loop_
_entity.id
_entity.type
_entity.pdbx_description
1 polymer ?
#
loop_
_entity_poly.entity_id
_entity_poly.type
_entity_poly.pdbx_seq_one_letter_code
_entity_poly.pdbx_strand_id
1 'polypeptide(L)'
;SYAGGALKEKQEDEWRPERLGNVLESTLVRYYIFSLTNPEEFRNGSIPEMEELGPFTYREKRIKKNMLRLDDNTLQYDIDWSMHFLPELTKKGLSENTEFTALNAPLIYECNKNT
;
A
#
# COMPACT_ATOMS: atom_id res chain seq x y z
N SER A 1 -27.41 -0.26 -58.18
CA SER A 1 -28.01 0.54 -57.10
C SER A 1 -27.44 0.02 -55.79
N TYR A 2 -26.49 0.75 -55.21
CA TYR A 2 -25.89 0.39 -53.93
C TYR A 2 -26.90 0.72 -52.82
N ALA A 3 -27.44 -0.31 -52.18
CA ALA A 3 -28.37 -0.18 -51.07
C ALA A 3 -27.61 -0.18 -49.75
N GLY A 4 -27.90 0.83 -48.93
CA GLY A 4 -27.94 0.71 -47.47
C GLY A 4 -26.61 0.66 -46.75
N GLY A 5 -26.03 1.84 -46.49
CA GLY A 5 -25.14 2.01 -45.35
C GLY A 5 -25.90 1.71 -44.07
N ALA A 6 -25.61 0.58 -43.44
CA ALA A 6 -25.98 0.33 -42.06
C ALA A 6 -24.90 0.95 -41.18
N LEU A 7 -25.10 2.20 -40.79
CA LEU A 7 -24.47 2.74 -39.59
C LEU A 7 -24.93 1.84 -38.44
N LYS A 8 -24.08 0.90 -38.02
CA LYS A 8 -24.27 0.20 -36.76
C LYS A 8 -24.17 1.27 -35.68
N GLU A 9 -25.33 1.70 -35.21
CA GLU A 9 -25.53 2.42 -33.96
C GLU A 9 -24.63 1.74 -32.93
N LYS A 10 -23.55 2.43 -32.53
CA LYS A 10 -22.74 2.00 -31.40
C LYS A 10 -23.71 2.00 -30.23
N GLN A 11 -24.15 0.81 -29.82
CA GLN A 11 -24.77 0.66 -28.52
C GLN A 11 -23.80 1.27 -27.52
N GLU A 12 -24.19 2.38 -26.91
CA GLU A 12 -23.48 2.93 -25.77
C GLU A 12 -23.43 1.81 -24.74
N ASP A 13 -22.21 1.33 -24.46
CA ASP A 13 -21.95 0.31 -23.46
C ASP A 13 -22.52 0.83 -22.13
N GLU A 14 -23.70 0.32 -21.77
CA GLU A 14 -24.38 0.57 -20.52
C GLU A 14 -23.37 0.36 -19.39
N TRP A 15 -23.08 1.42 -18.64
CA TRP A 15 -22.08 1.41 -17.58
C TRP A 15 -22.45 0.37 -16.52
N ARG A 16 -21.61 -0.68 -16.41
CA ARG A 16 -21.76 -1.76 -15.43
C ARG A 16 -20.59 -1.76 -14.47
N PRO A 17 -20.70 -1.07 -13.31
CA PRO A 17 -19.61 -0.97 -12.35
C PRO A 17 -19.19 -2.35 -11.81
N GLU A 18 -20.07 -3.35 -11.85
CA GLU A 18 -19.79 -4.69 -11.33
C GLU A 18 -18.76 -5.47 -12.17
N ARG A 19 -18.52 -5.06 -13.42
CA ARG A 19 -17.50 -5.68 -14.30
C ARG A 19 -16.08 -5.26 -13.92
N LEU A 20 -15.94 -4.08 -13.32
CA LEU A 20 -14.68 -3.60 -12.75
C LEU A 20 -14.57 -4.20 -11.36
N GLY A 21 -14.12 -5.46 -11.26
CA GLY A 21 -14.07 -6.19 -9.99
C GLY A 21 -13.67 -5.32 -8.80
N ASN A 22 -14.50 -5.33 -7.74
CA ASN A 22 -14.33 -4.42 -6.60
C ASN A 22 -13.02 -4.65 -5.85
N VAL A 23 -12.47 -5.87 -5.91
CA VAL A 23 -11.16 -6.20 -5.35
C VAL A 23 -10.11 -5.96 -6.42
N LEU A 24 -9.20 -5.02 -6.17
CA LEU A 24 -8.13 -4.72 -7.10
C LEU A 24 -7.06 -5.80 -7.03
N GLU A 25 -6.53 -6.02 -5.83
CA GLU A 25 -5.38 -6.90 -5.62
C GLU A 25 -5.40 -7.43 -4.19
N SER A 26 -5.04 -8.71 -4.05
CA SER A 26 -4.70 -9.32 -2.77
C SER A 26 -3.23 -9.71 -2.86
N THR A 27 -2.37 -8.95 -2.20
CA THR A 27 -0.90 -9.11 -2.31
C THR A 27 -0.31 -9.39 -0.94
N LEU A 28 0.71 -10.25 -0.90
CA LEU A 28 1.51 -10.45 0.30
C LEU A 28 2.65 -9.44 0.32
N VAL A 29 2.76 -8.69 1.40
CA VAL A 29 3.82 -7.72 1.62
C VAL A 29 4.66 -8.15 2.81
N ARG A 30 5.98 -8.03 2.68
CA ARG A 30 6.95 -8.40 3.70
C ARG A 30 7.74 -7.16 4.10
N TYR A 31 7.68 -6.82 5.38
CA TYR A 31 8.45 -5.72 5.95
C TYR A 31 9.71 -6.24 6.63
N TYR A 32 10.79 -5.48 6.47
CA TYR A 32 12.07 -5.71 7.13
C TYR A 32 12.43 -4.41 7.85
N ILE A 33 12.69 -4.52 9.14
CA ILE A 33 13.00 -3.39 10.02
C ILE A 33 14.46 -3.50 10.42
N PHE A 34 15.21 -2.42 10.29
CA PHE A 34 16.57 -2.33 10.82
C PHE A 34 16.52 -1.67 12.20
N SER A 35 16.66 -2.47 13.26
CA SER A 35 16.66 -2.00 14.64
C SER A 35 18.07 -1.59 15.05
N LEU A 36 18.21 -0.42 15.67
CA LEU A 36 19.47 0.06 16.21
C LEU A 36 19.83 -0.68 17.50
N THR A 37 21.04 -1.24 17.59
CA THR A 37 21.50 -2.01 18.77
C THR A 37 22.35 -1.17 19.73
N ASN A 38 22.90 -0.05 19.27
CA ASN A 38 23.79 0.85 20.03
C ASN A 38 23.29 2.31 20.08
N PRO A 39 22.04 2.58 20.52
CA PRO A 39 21.43 3.90 20.42
C PRO A 39 22.18 5.00 21.19
N GLU A 40 22.75 4.69 22.36
CA GLU A 40 23.46 5.67 23.18
C GLU A 40 24.84 6.00 22.59
N GLU A 41 25.57 5.01 22.11
CA GLU A 41 26.86 5.19 21.45
C GLU A 41 26.71 5.96 20.13
N PHE A 42 25.69 5.61 19.35
CA PHE A 42 25.35 6.30 18.10
C PHE A 42 25.03 7.78 18.37
N ARG A 43 24.25 8.07 19.42
CA ARG A 43 23.95 9.44 19.85
C ARG A 43 25.21 10.25 20.20
N ASN A 44 26.25 9.58 20.69
CA ASN A 44 27.54 10.19 21.01
C ASN A 44 28.50 10.28 19.81
N GLY A 45 28.05 9.92 18.60
CA GLY A 45 28.83 10.03 17.36
C GLY A 45 29.48 8.73 16.88
N SER A 46 29.19 7.60 17.52
CA SER A 46 29.65 6.29 17.03
C SER A 46 28.90 5.86 15.76
N ILE A 47 29.44 4.88 15.04
CA ILE A 47 28.78 4.31 13.86
C ILE A 47 27.55 3.50 14.31
N PRO A 48 26.39 3.63 13.65
CA PRO A 48 25.20 2.88 14.01
C PRO A 48 25.38 1.38 13.72
N GLU A 49 25.06 0.56 14.71
CA GLU A 49 24.97 -0.89 14.60
C GLU A 49 23.49 -1.28 14.50
N MET A 50 23.16 -2.12 13.52
CA MET A 50 21.79 -2.46 13.18
C MET A 50 21.58 -3.96 13.09
N GLU A 51 20.43 -4.42 13.55
CA GLU A 51 19.93 -5.78 13.38
C GLU A 51 18.70 -5.78 12.45
N GLU A 52 18.68 -6.67 11.46
CA GLU A 52 17.53 -6.86 10.59
C GLU A 52 16.47 -7.76 11.24
N LEU A 53 15.30 -7.19 11.51
CA LEU A 53 14.11 -7.86 11.98
C LEU A 53 13.15 -8.06 10.81
N GLY A 54 12.97 -9.30 10.38
CA GLY A 54 11.98 -9.63 9.36
C GLY A 54 12.16 -11.02 8.74
N PRO A 55 11.21 -11.44 7.89
CA PRO A 55 10.08 -10.64 7.43
C PRO A 55 8.92 -10.57 8.45
N PHE A 56 8.25 -9.43 8.53
CA PHE A 56 6.88 -9.31 9.04
C PHE A 56 5.91 -9.35 7.85
N THR A 57 5.08 -10.38 7.77
CA THR A 57 4.26 -10.62 6.59
C THR A 57 2.82 -10.18 6.81
N TYR A 58 2.29 -9.40 5.87
CA TYR A 58 0.91 -8.93 5.84
C TYR A 58 0.23 -9.29 4.52
N ARG A 59 -1.07 -9.56 4.57
CA ARG A 59 -1.93 -9.60 3.39
C ARG A 59 -2.59 -8.24 3.22
N GLU A 60 -2.23 -7.55 2.15
CA GLU A 60 -2.90 -6.33 1.74
C GLU A 60 -4.13 -6.66 0.91
N LYS A 61 -5.23 -5.96 1.21
CA LYS A 61 -6.45 -5.99 0.41
C LYS A 61 -6.81 -4.56 0.03
N ARG A 62 -6.98 -4.30 -1.26
CA ARG A 62 -7.44 -3.01 -1.79
C ARG A 62 -8.76 -3.19 -2.50
N ILE A 63 -9.76 -2.40 -2.09
CA ILE A 63 -11.12 -2.47 -2.64
C ILE A 63 -11.50 -1.09 -3.17
N LYS A 64 -11.98 -1.02 -4.42
CA LYS A 64 -12.58 0.21 -4.96
C LYS A 64 -13.97 0.40 -4.37
N LYS A 65 -14.23 1.58 -3.83
CA LYS A 65 -15.54 2.01 -3.32
C LYS A 65 -15.97 3.32 -3.97
N ASN A 66 -17.26 3.64 -3.86
CA ASN A 66 -17.85 4.91 -4.30
C ASN A 66 -17.47 5.27 -5.75
N MET A 67 -17.55 4.30 -6.66
CA MET A 67 -17.19 4.53 -8.06
C MET A 67 -18.19 5.49 -8.71
N LEU A 68 -17.70 6.62 -9.20
CA LEU A 68 -18.47 7.65 -9.88
C LEU A 68 -17.87 7.91 -11.26
N ARG A 69 -18.72 7.87 -12.29
CA ARG A 69 -18.34 8.26 -13.66
C ARG A 69 -18.44 9.77 -13.78
N LEU A 70 -17.32 10.44 -14.03
CA LEU A 70 -17.24 11.89 -14.20
C LEU A 70 -17.52 12.30 -15.65
N ASP A 71 -17.06 11.51 -16.60
CA ASP A 71 -17.30 11.67 -18.04
C ASP A 71 -17.17 10.31 -18.75
N ASP A 72 -17.15 10.31 -20.10
CA ASP A 72 -17.10 9.05 -20.86
C ASP A 72 -15.82 8.23 -20.68
N ASN A 73 -14.74 8.88 -20.25
CA ASN A 73 -13.41 8.28 -20.11
C ASN A 73 -12.84 8.39 -18.69
N THR A 74 -13.50 9.09 -17.77
CA THR A 74 -13.01 9.36 -16.41
C THR A 74 -13.89 8.71 -15.35
N LEU A 75 -13.25 7.93 -14.49
CA LEU A 75 -13.84 7.31 -13.30
C LEU A 75 -13.11 7.79 -12.05
N GLN A 76 -13.87 8.24 -11.06
CA GLN A 76 -13.40 8.52 -9.71
C GLN A 76 -13.81 7.38 -8.79
N TYR A 77 -12.93 7.01 -7.86
CA TYR A 77 -13.21 5.98 -6.85
C TYR A 77 -12.35 6.21 -5.62
N ASP A 78 -12.81 5.68 -4.49
CA ASP A 78 -12.04 5.62 -3.25
C ASP A 78 -11.40 4.23 -3.11
N ILE A 79 -10.21 4.17 -2.50
CA ILE A 79 -9.57 2.91 -2.14
C ILE A 79 -9.78 2.66 -0.66
N ASP A 80 -10.50 1.59 -0.34
CA ASP A 80 -10.47 1.00 0.98
C ASP A 80 -9.30 0.02 1.08
N TRP A 81 -8.32 0.34 1.90
CA TRP A 81 -7.09 -0.43 2.08
C TRP A 81 -7.05 -1.03 3.48
N SER A 82 -6.92 -2.36 3.54
CA SER A 82 -6.71 -3.08 4.79
C SER A 82 -5.47 -3.97 4.71
N MET A 83 -4.86 -4.18 5.88
CA MET A 83 -3.74 -5.07 6.07
C MET A 83 -4.09 -6.09 7.15
N HIS A 84 -3.78 -7.36 6.89
CA HIS A 84 -3.98 -8.45 7.85
C HIS A 84 -2.65 -9.15 8.10
N PHE A 85 -2.20 -9.17 9.35
CA PHE A 85 -0.95 -9.83 9.73
C PHE A 85 -1.05 -11.35 9.60
N LEU A 86 0.02 -11.96 9.09
CA LEU A 86 0.14 -13.40 8.87
C LEU A 86 1.30 -13.94 9.73
N PRO A 87 1.02 -14.39 10.98
CA PRO A 87 2.06 -14.90 11.88
C PRO A 87 2.77 -16.13 11.31
N GLU A 88 2.09 -16.95 10.52
CA GLU A 88 2.63 -18.19 9.93
C GLU A 88 3.66 -17.93 8.80
N LEU A 89 3.62 -16.74 8.18
CA LEU A 89 4.58 -16.32 7.16
C LEU A 89 5.60 -15.30 7.69
N THR A 90 5.51 -14.95 8.97
CA THR A 90 6.45 -14.04 9.66
C THR A 90 7.62 -14.85 10.24
N LYS A 91 8.82 -14.24 10.32
CA LYS A 91 9.99 -14.91 10.92
C LYS A 91 9.67 -15.38 12.33
N LYS A 92 9.99 -16.65 12.63
CA LYS A 92 9.73 -17.26 13.94
C LYS A 92 10.38 -16.43 15.06
N GLY A 93 9.60 -16.17 16.11
CA GLY A 93 10.02 -15.34 17.25
C GLY A 93 9.66 -13.87 17.11
N LEU A 94 9.20 -13.41 15.94
CA LEU A 94 8.66 -12.07 15.74
C LEU A 94 7.13 -12.07 15.80
N SER A 95 6.54 -10.94 16.20
CA SER A 95 5.10 -10.70 16.28
C SER A 95 4.77 -9.24 15.99
N GLU A 96 3.49 -8.87 15.85
CA GLU A 96 3.10 -7.45 15.68
C GLU A 96 3.51 -6.57 16.87
N ASN A 97 3.75 -7.16 18.03
CA ASN A 97 4.20 -6.46 19.23
C ASN A 97 5.72 -6.50 19.42
N THR A 98 6.48 -6.89 18.40
CA THR A 98 7.95 -6.86 18.47
C THR A 98 8.45 -5.42 18.61
N GLU A 99 9.17 -5.16 19.69
CA GLU A 99 9.82 -3.88 19.93
C GLU A 99 11.08 -3.74 19.06
N PHE A 100 11.34 -2.53 18.60
CA PHE A 100 12.53 -2.17 17.85
C PHE A 100 12.93 -0.73 18.15
N THR A 101 14.20 -0.40 17.96
CA THR A 101 14.71 0.97 18.13
C THR A 101 14.98 1.58 16.78
N ALA A 102 14.35 2.72 16.49
CA ALA A 102 14.51 3.45 15.25
C ALA A 102 14.63 4.95 15.51
N LEU A 103 15.01 5.69 14.46
CA LEU A 103 15.04 7.15 14.51
C LEU A 103 13.65 7.73 14.75
N ASN A 104 13.58 8.80 15.56
CA ASN A 104 12.36 9.57 15.74
C ASN A 104 12.08 10.41 14.48
N ALA A 105 11.45 9.79 13.47
CA ALA A 105 11.18 10.41 12.19
C ALA A 105 10.37 11.73 12.30
N PRO A 106 9.30 11.83 13.14
CA PRO A 106 8.62 13.11 13.36
C PRO A 106 9.54 14.22 13.87
N LEU A 107 10.43 13.93 14.83
CA LEU A 107 11.36 14.94 15.34
C LEU A 107 12.36 15.40 14.28
N ILE A 108 12.93 14.46 13.52
CA ILE A 108 13.87 14.77 12.43
C ILE A 108 13.19 15.64 11.37
N TYR A 109 11.95 15.33 11.02
CA TYR A 109 11.18 16.13 10.06
C TYR A 109 11.03 17.59 10.52
N GLU A 110 10.71 17.83 11.79
CA GLU A 110 10.60 19.19 12.33
C GLU A 110 11.95 19.93 12.38
N CYS A 111 13.04 19.23 12.71
CA CYS A 111 14.38 19.83 12.68
C CYS A 111 14.78 20.27 11.26
N ASN A 112 14.42 19.47 10.25
CA ASN A 112 14.79 19.74 8.86
C ASN A 112 13.97 20.86 8.21
N LYS A 113 12.75 21.16 8.69
CA LYS A 113 11.92 22.25 8.12
C LYS A 113 12.54 23.64 8.25
N ASN A 114 13.35 23.84 9.28
CA ASN A 114 13.87 25.16 9.67
C ASN A 114 15.36 25.36 9.32
N THR A 115 15.92 24.48 8.48
CA THR A 115 17.29 24.56 7.98
C THR A 115 17.26 24.88 6.49
#